data_AF-A0A1Y3N795-F1
#
_entry.id   AF-A0A1Y3N795-F1
#
_cell.length_a   1.000
_cell.length_b   1.000
_cell.length_c   1.000
_cell.angle_alpha   90.00
_cell.angle_beta   90.00
_cell.angle_gamma   90.00
#
_symmetry.space_group_name_H-M   'P 1'
#
loop_
_entity.id
_entity.type
_entity.pdbx_description
1 polymer ?
#
loop_
_entity_poly.entity_id
_entity_poly.type
_entity_poly.pdbx_seq_one_letter_code
_entity_poly.pdbx_strand_id
1 'polypeptide(L)'
;LHTLYPNCTTIAEDVSGMPGLCIPLSEGGCGFDYRLGMGIPDMWINFIGSRREEDWSMNDICWTLTNRRVNEKTIAYCECHDQALVGDKTIAFWLMDKEMYDYMSDFSKLTPLIERGIALHKMIRLITSALGGESYLNFIGNEFGHPEWLDFPRKGNNNSFQYARRQFNLPDDPLLRYRYLYEFDRCMNELEEQYGWLNTPQGDIHFTNQIDKVITFERGNLLFVFNFHSWKSFADYKVGTKHVGIHDIILNTDNKKFGGFGRIDESCRHFSQPGRFANRDQFIKVYIPNRTALVFKYSD
;
A
#
# COMPACT_ATOMS: atom_id res chain seq x y z
N LEU A 1 28.63 8.43 13.38
CA LEU A 1 28.38 8.74 11.95
C LEU A 1 27.86 10.16 11.77
N HIS A 2 26.76 10.54 12.43
CA HIS A 2 26.17 11.89 12.33
C HIS A 2 27.12 13.06 12.63
N THR A 3 28.14 12.91 13.49
CA THR A 3 29.16 13.96 13.68
C THR A 3 30.04 14.19 12.44
N LEU A 4 30.35 13.11 11.71
CA LEU A 4 31.19 13.16 10.50
C LEU A 4 30.36 13.51 9.26
N TYR A 5 29.13 13.01 9.20
CA TYR A 5 28.21 13.17 8.08
C TYR A 5 26.82 13.56 8.61
N PRO A 6 26.56 14.85 8.85
CA PRO A 6 25.31 15.30 9.49
C PRO A 6 24.03 14.89 8.76
N ASN A 7 24.12 14.70 7.44
CA ASN A 7 22.98 14.34 6.59
C ASN A 7 22.92 12.83 6.27
N CYS A 8 23.77 11.98 6.89
CA CYS A 8 23.65 10.53 6.67
C CYS A 8 22.38 10.00 7.35
N THR A 9 21.78 8.98 6.75
CA THR A 9 20.67 8.23 7.35
C THR A 9 21.17 6.85 7.77
N THR A 10 20.81 6.45 8.98
CA THR A 10 21.09 5.15 9.58
C THR A 10 19.79 4.43 9.86
N ILE A 11 19.72 3.17 9.46
CA ILE A 11 18.51 2.35 9.55
C ILE A 11 18.85 1.10 10.37
N ALA A 12 18.05 0.82 11.39
CA ALA A 12 18.15 -0.40 12.18
C ALA A 12 17.17 -1.46 11.68
N GLU A 13 17.70 -2.64 11.38
CA GLU A 13 16.92 -3.88 11.21
C GLU A 13 16.84 -4.58 12.57
N ASP A 14 15.75 -4.32 13.32
CA ASP A 14 15.50 -4.89 14.64
C ASP A 14 14.06 -5.42 14.72
N VAL A 15 13.95 -6.75 14.85
CA VAL A 15 12.67 -7.45 15.02
C VAL A 15 12.14 -7.33 16.45
N SER A 16 12.99 -7.08 17.44
CA SER A 16 12.58 -7.06 18.86
C SER A 16 11.71 -5.86 19.20
N GLY A 17 11.89 -4.74 18.49
CA GLY A 17 11.22 -3.48 18.76
C GLY A 17 11.74 -2.78 20.00
N MET A 18 13.07 -2.82 20.19
CA MET A 18 13.77 -2.22 21.31
C MET A 18 13.37 -0.73 21.46
N PRO A 19 12.82 -0.30 22.62
CA PRO A 19 12.51 1.10 22.87
C PRO A 19 13.77 1.96 22.88
N GLY A 20 13.71 3.16 22.30
CA GLY A 20 14.84 4.10 22.30
C GLY A 20 15.88 3.83 21.21
N LEU A 21 15.66 2.83 20.35
CA LEU A 21 16.57 2.50 19.26
C LEU A 21 16.74 3.67 18.29
N CYS A 22 15.62 4.37 17.98
CA CYS A 22 15.60 5.52 17.09
C CYS A 22 15.53 6.87 17.83
N ILE A 23 16.01 6.91 19.07
CA ILE A 23 16.08 8.14 19.88
C ILE A 23 17.54 8.63 19.92
N PRO A 24 17.81 9.96 19.91
CA PRO A 24 19.16 10.49 19.94
C PRO A 24 19.99 10.00 21.13
N LEU A 25 21.31 9.86 20.94
CA LEU A 25 22.25 9.50 22.01
C LEU A 25 22.20 10.48 23.20
N SER A 26 21.96 11.77 22.94
CA SER A 26 21.82 12.81 23.97
C SER A 26 20.59 12.63 24.87
N GLU A 27 19.59 11.89 24.40
CA GLU A 27 18.37 11.56 25.13
C GLU A 27 18.42 10.14 25.73
N GLY A 28 19.57 9.45 25.62
CA GLY A 28 19.77 8.09 26.14
C GLY A 28 19.31 6.98 25.19
N GLY A 29 19.01 7.30 23.92
CA GLY A 29 18.71 6.29 22.89
C GLY A 29 19.95 5.70 22.23
N CYS A 30 19.75 4.90 21.17
CA CYS A 30 20.83 4.28 20.39
C CYS A 30 21.28 5.11 19.18
N GLY A 31 20.51 6.14 18.79
CA GLY A 31 20.88 7.11 17.77
C GLY A 31 20.71 6.68 16.32
N PHE A 32 19.89 5.65 16.02
CA PHE A 32 19.45 5.39 14.65
C PHE A 32 18.38 6.39 14.21
N ASP A 33 18.27 6.67 12.91
CA ASP A 33 17.24 7.59 12.39
C ASP A 33 15.91 6.88 12.15
N TYR A 34 15.96 5.63 11.68
CA TYR A 34 14.81 4.82 11.34
C TYR A 34 14.97 3.38 11.80
N ARG A 35 13.83 2.71 12.01
CA ARG A 35 13.73 1.25 12.11
C ARG A 35 12.83 0.68 11.02
N LEU A 36 13.01 -0.60 10.72
CA LEU A 36 12.13 -1.34 9.82
C LEU A 36 10.80 -1.74 10.51
N GLY A 37 9.68 -1.51 9.83
CA GLY A 37 8.35 -1.93 10.25
C GLY A 37 8.09 -3.42 9.99
N MET A 38 8.90 -4.30 10.57
CA MET A 38 8.96 -5.73 10.22
C MET A 38 7.66 -6.52 10.46
N GLY A 39 6.76 -6.03 11.33
CA GLY A 39 5.46 -6.68 11.54
C GLY A 39 4.42 -6.43 10.43
N ILE A 40 4.65 -5.44 9.54
CA ILE A 40 3.71 -5.09 8.47
C ILE A 40 3.64 -6.20 7.39
N PRO A 41 4.78 -6.72 6.87
CA PRO A 41 4.74 -7.84 5.93
C PRO A 41 4.09 -9.11 6.50
N ASP A 42 4.38 -9.46 7.76
CA ASP A 42 3.81 -10.64 8.40
C ASP A 42 2.29 -10.57 8.49
N MET A 43 1.76 -9.38 8.79
CA MET A 43 0.32 -9.14 8.74
C MET A 43 -0.23 -9.39 7.34
N TRP A 44 0.39 -8.82 6.30
CA TRP A 44 -0.12 -9.01 4.94
C TRP A 44 -0.12 -10.47 4.51
N ILE A 45 0.96 -11.22 4.79
CA ILE A 45 1.02 -12.67 4.54
C ILE A 45 -0.11 -13.39 5.28
N ASN A 46 -0.35 -13.08 6.55
CA ASN A 46 -1.42 -13.72 7.30
C ASN A 46 -2.80 -13.43 6.70
N PHE A 47 -3.05 -12.19 6.26
CA PHE A 47 -4.31 -11.79 5.66
C PHE A 47 -4.54 -12.45 4.29
N ILE A 48 -3.55 -12.42 3.40
CA ILE A 48 -3.69 -12.96 2.04
C ILE A 48 -3.56 -14.48 1.97
N GLY A 49 -2.74 -15.09 2.83
CA GLY A 49 -2.40 -16.50 2.78
C GLY A 49 -3.22 -17.39 3.73
N SER A 50 -3.83 -16.82 4.77
CA SER A 50 -4.52 -17.61 5.82
C SER A 50 -5.97 -17.20 6.10
N ARG A 51 -6.49 -16.15 5.46
CA ARG A 51 -7.86 -15.65 5.72
C ARG A 51 -8.62 -15.41 4.43
N ARG A 52 -9.94 -15.56 4.48
CA ARG A 52 -10.83 -15.09 3.40
C ARG A 52 -11.00 -13.58 3.52
N GLU A 53 -11.21 -12.88 2.40
CA GLU A 53 -11.36 -11.42 2.38
C GLU A 53 -12.52 -10.93 3.28
N GLU A 54 -13.62 -11.67 3.34
CA GLU A 54 -14.75 -11.35 4.22
C GLU A 54 -14.40 -11.38 5.72
N ASP A 55 -13.35 -12.12 6.09
CA ASP A 55 -12.87 -12.29 7.46
C ASP A 55 -11.74 -11.30 7.81
N TRP A 56 -11.34 -10.43 6.88
CA TRP A 56 -10.32 -9.40 7.12
C TRP A 56 -10.84 -8.36 8.12
N SER A 57 -10.13 -8.18 9.23
CA SER A 57 -10.42 -7.12 10.19
C SER A 57 -9.78 -5.81 9.72
N MET A 58 -10.60 -4.81 9.39
CA MET A 58 -10.12 -3.48 9.04
C MET A 58 -9.42 -2.80 10.22
N ASN A 59 -9.80 -3.18 11.45
CA ASN A 59 -9.21 -2.63 12.67
C ASN A 59 -7.81 -3.22 12.89
N ASP A 60 -7.61 -4.50 12.62
CA ASP A 60 -6.30 -5.15 12.76
C ASP A 60 -5.31 -4.59 11.73
N ILE A 61 -5.78 -4.34 10.49
CA ILE A 61 -4.99 -3.67 9.44
C ILE A 61 -4.56 -2.29 9.93
N CYS A 62 -5.52 -1.47 10.35
CA CYS A 62 -5.25 -0.12 10.84
C CYS A 62 -4.31 -0.16 12.04
N TRP A 63 -4.61 -1.00 13.03
CA TRP A 63 -3.82 -1.14 14.25
C TRP A 63 -2.38 -1.50 13.93
N THR A 64 -2.13 -2.51 13.11
CA THR A 64 -0.76 -2.94 12.80
C THR A 64 0.02 -1.83 12.07
N LEU A 65 -0.62 -1.12 11.14
CA LEU A 65 0.01 -0.02 10.41
C LEU A 65 0.32 1.19 11.30
N THR A 66 -0.49 1.43 12.35
CA THR A 66 -0.33 2.59 13.23
C THR A 66 0.29 2.30 14.59
N ASN A 67 0.43 1.04 14.99
CA ASN A 67 0.96 0.63 16.30
C ASN A 67 2.49 0.79 16.33
N ARG A 68 2.92 2.05 16.38
CA ARG A 68 4.31 2.48 16.29
C ARG A 68 4.58 3.47 17.40
N ARG A 69 5.85 3.55 17.83
CA ARG A 69 6.23 4.47 18.91
C ARG A 69 6.24 5.90 18.39
N VAL A 70 5.57 6.79 19.13
CA VAL A 70 5.67 8.23 18.87
C VAL A 70 7.14 8.65 18.98
N ASN A 71 7.60 9.49 18.07
CA ASN A 71 8.99 9.97 17.94
C ASN A 71 10.05 8.95 17.50
N GLU A 72 9.67 7.71 17.13
CA GLU A 72 10.60 6.76 16.49
C GLU A 72 10.16 6.50 15.05
N LYS A 73 10.94 6.98 14.08
CA LYS A 73 10.57 6.87 12.66
C LYS A 73 10.65 5.43 12.18
N THR A 74 9.64 5.02 11.43
CA THR A 74 9.54 3.66 10.87
C THR A 74 9.50 3.71 9.35
N ILE A 75 10.30 2.85 8.72
CA ILE A 75 10.20 2.55 7.29
C ILE A 75 9.16 1.44 7.11
N ALA A 76 8.07 1.75 6.41
CA ALA A 76 7.00 0.82 6.09
C ALA A 76 7.25 0.14 4.75
N TYR A 77 6.92 -1.15 4.68
CA TYR A 77 6.98 -1.93 3.45
C TYR A 77 5.99 -3.09 3.57
N CYS A 78 5.39 -3.47 2.45
CA CYS A 78 4.36 -4.51 2.44
C CYS A 78 4.94 -5.92 2.30
N GLU A 79 6.11 -6.04 1.68
CA GLU A 79 6.85 -7.28 1.53
C GLU A 79 8.36 -7.02 1.47
N CYS A 80 9.18 -8.00 1.86
CA CYS A 80 10.62 -7.87 1.97
C CYS A 80 11.40 -8.75 0.98
N HIS A 81 12.72 -8.69 1.09
CA HIS A 81 13.62 -9.50 0.27
C HIS A 81 13.57 -10.99 0.64
N ASP A 82 13.32 -11.34 1.91
CA ASP A 82 13.19 -12.75 2.33
C ASP A 82 11.97 -13.43 1.70
N GLN A 83 10.84 -12.71 1.62
CA GLN A 83 9.61 -13.21 1.01
C GLN A 83 9.72 -13.38 -0.53
N ALA A 84 10.73 -12.74 -1.13
CA ALA A 84 11.05 -12.94 -2.54
C ALA A 84 11.92 -14.18 -2.78
N LEU A 85 12.49 -14.83 -1.75
CA LEU A 85 13.36 -15.99 -1.90
C LEU A 85 12.57 -17.29 -2.14
N VAL A 86 13.26 -18.30 -2.68
CA VAL A 86 12.73 -19.66 -2.80
C VAL A 86 12.26 -20.20 -1.46
N GLY A 87 11.02 -20.70 -1.41
CA GLY A 87 10.41 -21.24 -0.20
C GLY A 87 9.39 -20.31 0.45
N ASP A 88 9.29 -19.06 0.00
CA ASP A 88 8.21 -18.13 0.34
C ASP A 88 7.52 -17.62 -0.94
N LYS A 89 6.54 -16.73 -0.81
CA LYS A 89 5.78 -16.14 -1.92
C LYS A 89 5.70 -14.62 -1.76
N THR A 90 5.91 -13.92 -2.87
CA THR A 90 5.62 -12.49 -2.99
C THR A 90 4.12 -12.23 -2.82
N ILE A 91 3.72 -11.00 -2.50
CA ILE A 91 2.30 -10.60 -2.45
C ILE A 91 1.62 -10.90 -3.79
N ALA A 92 2.28 -10.59 -4.90
CA ALA A 92 1.76 -10.90 -6.24
C ALA A 92 1.45 -12.40 -6.39
N PHE A 93 2.39 -13.26 -5.98
CA PHE A 93 2.22 -14.71 -6.10
C PHE A 93 1.22 -15.29 -5.08
N TRP A 94 1.09 -14.71 -3.89
CA TRP A 94 0.01 -15.04 -2.96
C TRP A 94 -1.37 -14.69 -3.52
N LEU A 95 -1.48 -13.58 -4.26
CA LEU A 95 -2.75 -13.07 -4.74
C LEU A 95 -3.21 -13.75 -6.04
N MET A 96 -2.28 -14.11 -6.92
CA MET A 96 -2.57 -14.56 -8.28
C MET A 96 -2.08 -15.99 -8.57
N ASP A 97 -1.16 -16.52 -7.77
CA ASP A 97 -0.56 -17.86 -7.92
C ASP A 97 -0.15 -18.14 -9.39
N LYS A 98 -0.25 -19.39 -9.84
CA LYS A 98 0.07 -19.83 -11.19
C LYS A 98 -0.74 -19.15 -12.30
N GLU A 99 -1.88 -18.52 -12.01
CA GLU A 99 -2.62 -17.79 -13.06
C GLU A 99 -1.81 -16.60 -13.60
N MET A 100 -0.79 -16.13 -12.87
CA MET A 100 0.13 -15.11 -13.38
C MET A 100 0.81 -15.50 -14.68
N TYR A 101 1.06 -16.80 -14.90
CA TYR A 101 1.79 -17.27 -16.09
C TYR A 101 0.91 -17.26 -17.35
N ASP A 102 -0.39 -17.54 -17.19
CA ASP A 102 -1.31 -17.69 -18.33
C ASP A 102 -2.14 -16.42 -18.58
N TYR A 103 -2.40 -15.64 -17.52
CA TYR A 103 -3.39 -14.57 -17.53
C TYR A 103 -2.83 -13.18 -17.23
N MET A 104 -1.51 -12.95 -17.34
CA MET A 104 -0.94 -11.60 -17.28
C MET A 104 -0.81 -10.91 -18.65
N SER A 105 -1.26 -11.53 -19.73
CA SER A 105 -1.42 -10.84 -21.03
C SER A 105 -2.72 -10.06 -21.10
N ASP A 106 -2.71 -8.88 -21.71
CA ASP A 106 -3.94 -8.11 -21.98
C ASP A 106 -4.88 -8.77 -22.99
N PHE A 107 -4.38 -9.69 -23.82
CA PHE A 107 -5.21 -10.46 -24.76
C PHE A 107 -5.88 -11.69 -24.13
N SER A 108 -5.40 -12.13 -22.97
CA SER A 108 -6.03 -13.23 -22.26
C SER A 108 -7.27 -12.73 -21.51
N LYS A 109 -8.14 -13.65 -21.13
CA LYS A 109 -9.26 -13.33 -20.24
C LYS A 109 -8.73 -12.70 -18.95
N LEU A 110 -9.37 -11.62 -18.49
CA LEU A 110 -9.19 -11.16 -17.11
C LEU A 110 -9.99 -12.09 -16.19
N THR A 111 -9.30 -13.01 -15.52
CA THR A 111 -9.95 -13.91 -14.57
C THR A 111 -10.26 -13.16 -13.27
N PRO A 112 -11.25 -13.62 -12.47
CA PRO A 112 -11.53 -13.02 -11.17
C PRO A 112 -10.32 -13.02 -10.21
N LEU A 113 -9.41 -13.99 -10.35
CA LEU A 113 -8.21 -14.07 -9.52
C LEU A 113 -7.16 -13.02 -9.91
N ILE A 114 -6.92 -12.81 -11.21
CA ILE A 114 -6.01 -11.76 -11.70
C ILE A 114 -6.58 -10.38 -11.42
N GLU A 115 -7.88 -10.17 -11.65
CA GLU A 115 -8.57 -8.92 -11.31
C GLU A 115 -8.39 -8.59 -9.82
N ARG A 116 -8.69 -9.56 -8.95
CA ARG A 116 -8.49 -9.47 -7.51
C ARG A 116 -7.04 -9.12 -7.18
N GLY A 117 -6.09 -9.83 -7.77
CA GLY A 117 -4.68 -9.66 -7.46
C GLY A 117 -4.14 -8.31 -7.86
N ILE A 118 -4.47 -7.82 -9.06
CA ILE A 118 -4.08 -6.48 -9.50
C ILE A 118 -4.66 -5.41 -8.56
N ALA A 119 -5.94 -5.52 -8.21
CA ALA A 119 -6.60 -4.56 -7.33
C ALA A 119 -5.98 -4.54 -5.92
N LEU A 120 -5.88 -5.70 -5.26
CA LEU A 120 -5.37 -5.79 -3.90
C LEU A 120 -3.87 -5.47 -3.80
N HIS A 121 -3.07 -5.80 -4.81
CA HIS A 121 -1.65 -5.45 -4.84
C HIS A 121 -1.46 -3.92 -4.76
N LYS A 122 -2.22 -3.15 -5.55
CA LYS A 122 -2.18 -1.68 -5.50
C LYS A 122 -2.67 -1.15 -4.14
N MET A 123 -3.79 -1.67 -3.64
CA MET A 123 -4.38 -1.20 -2.38
C MET A 123 -3.49 -1.46 -1.16
N ILE A 124 -2.89 -2.65 -1.05
CA ILE A 124 -1.98 -3.02 0.03
C ILE A 124 -0.77 -2.08 0.06
N ARG A 125 -0.20 -1.80 -1.12
CA ARG A 125 0.96 -0.90 -1.24
C ARG A 125 0.60 0.53 -0.87
N LEU A 126 -0.53 1.03 -1.35
CA LEU A 126 -1.00 2.37 -1.05
C LEU A 126 -1.27 2.57 0.44
N ILE A 127 -2.02 1.66 1.09
CA ILE A 127 -2.34 1.82 2.51
C ILE A 127 -1.09 1.65 3.38
N THR A 128 -0.14 0.80 2.98
CA THR A 128 1.14 0.65 3.67
C THR A 128 1.98 1.92 3.59
N SER A 129 2.11 2.51 2.39
CA SER A 129 2.81 3.79 2.21
C SER A 129 2.10 4.92 2.97
N ALA A 130 0.79 5.05 2.81
CA ALA A 130 0.04 6.17 3.35
C ALA A 130 -0.12 6.12 4.88
N LEU A 131 -0.16 4.94 5.51
CA LEU A 131 -0.51 4.81 6.93
C LEU A 131 0.60 4.19 7.80
N GLY A 132 1.51 3.42 7.20
CA GLY A 132 2.40 2.51 7.92
C GLY A 132 3.70 3.11 8.47
N GLY A 133 4.09 4.31 8.05
CA GLY A 133 5.45 4.81 8.28
C GLY A 133 5.68 6.29 8.04
N GLU A 134 6.90 6.74 8.38
CA GLU A 134 7.49 8.02 7.99
C GLU A 134 8.41 7.87 6.77
N SER A 135 8.49 6.67 6.20
CA SER A 135 9.21 6.35 4.98
C SER A 135 8.64 5.06 4.39
N TYR A 136 8.86 4.84 3.09
CA TYR A 136 8.41 3.66 2.35
C TYR A 136 9.60 2.92 1.73
N LEU A 137 9.56 1.59 1.74
CA LEU A 137 10.55 0.73 1.11
C LEU A 137 9.88 -0.26 0.16
N ASN A 138 10.54 -0.52 -0.95
CA ASN A 138 10.16 -1.52 -1.92
C ASN A 138 11.38 -2.35 -2.34
N PHE A 139 11.26 -3.68 -2.34
CA PHE A 139 12.29 -4.56 -2.87
C PHE A 139 12.17 -4.71 -4.38
N ILE A 140 13.30 -4.64 -5.07
CA ILE A 140 13.39 -4.59 -6.53
C ILE A 140 12.57 -5.68 -7.24
N GLY A 141 11.70 -5.30 -8.17
CA GLY A 141 10.77 -6.17 -8.89
C GLY A 141 9.36 -6.22 -8.30
N ASN A 142 9.21 -6.05 -6.99
CA ASN A 142 7.89 -6.12 -6.34
C ASN A 142 7.01 -4.92 -6.77
N GLU A 143 7.62 -3.85 -7.29
CA GLU A 143 6.91 -2.68 -7.77
C GLU A 143 5.94 -2.93 -8.92
N PHE A 144 6.23 -3.95 -9.72
CA PHE A 144 5.39 -4.40 -10.81
C PHE A 144 4.81 -5.79 -10.58
N GLY A 145 4.90 -6.33 -9.36
CA GLY A 145 4.43 -7.68 -9.04
C GLY A 145 5.20 -8.76 -9.81
N HIS A 146 6.54 -8.69 -9.78
CA HIS A 146 7.42 -9.65 -10.45
C HIS A 146 6.99 -11.11 -10.16
N PRO A 147 6.85 -11.97 -11.19
CA PRO A 147 6.43 -13.35 -11.03
C PRO A 147 7.54 -14.22 -10.41
N GLU A 148 7.26 -15.50 -10.18
CA GLU A 148 8.25 -16.48 -9.70
C GLU A 148 8.85 -16.08 -8.33
N TRP A 149 10.10 -16.43 -8.10
CA TRP A 149 10.88 -16.17 -6.88
C TRP A 149 12.35 -15.94 -7.25
N LEU A 150 13.14 -15.48 -6.28
CA LEU A 150 14.59 -15.33 -6.33
C LEU A 150 15.25 -16.59 -5.74
N ASP A 151 16.13 -17.25 -6.49
CA ASP A 151 16.93 -18.37 -5.98
C ASP A 151 18.37 -18.22 -6.46
N PHE A 152 19.31 -18.23 -5.51
CA PHE A 152 20.74 -18.10 -5.81
C PHE A 152 21.34 -19.45 -6.22
N PRO A 153 22.41 -19.44 -7.05
CA PRO A 153 23.13 -20.66 -7.40
C PRO A 153 23.62 -21.41 -6.16
N ARG A 154 23.17 -22.65 -5.99
CA ARG A 154 23.54 -23.53 -4.88
C ARG A 154 23.48 -24.99 -5.30
N LYS A 155 24.03 -25.89 -4.48
CA LYS A 155 23.99 -27.34 -4.73
C LYS A 155 22.57 -27.87 -4.99
N GLY A 156 21.58 -27.34 -4.28
CA GLY A 156 20.17 -27.78 -4.39
C GLY A 156 19.45 -27.38 -5.69
N ASN A 157 20.03 -26.50 -6.51
CA ASN A 157 19.50 -26.12 -7.82
C ASN A 157 20.56 -26.28 -8.95
N ASN A 158 21.57 -27.13 -8.74
CA ASN A 158 22.66 -27.38 -9.67
C ASN A 158 23.42 -26.10 -10.10
N ASN A 159 23.63 -25.17 -9.15
CA ASN A 159 24.25 -23.85 -9.41
C ASN A 159 23.54 -23.06 -10.54
N SER A 160 22.21 -23.19 -10.63
CA SER A 160 21.43 -22.49 -11.64
C SER A 160 21.34 -20.99 -11.34
N PHE A 161 21.48 -20.18 -12.39
CA PHE A 161 21.24 -18.73 -12.37
C PHE A 161 19.85 -18.36 -12.89
N GLN A 162 19.01 -19.35 -13.24
CA GLN A 162 17.70 -19.11 -13.87
C GLN A 162 16.80 -18.17 -13.05
N TYR A 163 16.83 -18.28 -11.72
CA TYR A 163 16.04 -17.44 -10.81
C TYR A 163 16.88 -16.39 -10.08
N ALA A 164 18.17 -16.27 -10.39
CA ALA A 164 19.07 -15.25 -9.84
C ALA A 164 19.09 -14.00 -10.74
N ARG A 165 17.90 -13.52 -11.11
CA ARG A 165 17.70 -12.43 -12.09
C ARG A 165 16.43 -11.63 -11.80
N ARG A 166 16.28 -10.51 -12.51
CA ARG A 166 15.03 -9.73 -12.57
C ARG A 166 14.58 -9.54 -14.02
N GLN A 167 13.29 -9.68 -14.25
CA GLN A 167 12.65 -9.62 -15.57
C GLN A 167 12.10 -8.21 -15.83
N PHE A 168 12.97 -7.20 -15.89
CA PHE A 168 12.54 -5.80 -16.09
C PHE A 168 11.87 -5.55 -17.45
N ASN A 169 12.00 -6.47 -18.40
CA ASN A 169 11.27 -6.43 -19.66
C ASN A 169 9.74 -6.61 -19.48
N LEU A 170 9.27 -7.17 -18.36
CA LEU A 170 7.85 -7.45 -18.13
C LEU A 170 6.98 -6.19 -18.01
N PRO A 171 7.33 -5.17 -17.20
CA PRO A 171 6.57 -3.92 -17.16
C PRO A 171 6.71 -3.07 -18.44
N ASP A 172 7.78 -3.26 -19.21
CA ASP A 172 8.00 -2.54 -20.47
C ASP A 172 7.16 -3.09 -21.65
N ASP A 173 6.69 -4.33 -21.56
CA ASP A 173 5.87 -4.95 -22.60
C ASP A 173 4.43 -4.41 -22.57
N PRO A 174 3.98 -3.66 -23.60
CA PRO A 174 2.64 -3.07 -23.63
C PRO A 174 1.52 -4.11 -23.77
N LEU A 175 1.85 -5.39 -23.97
CA LEU A 175 0.88 -6.48 -24.06
C LEU A 175 0.69 -7.20 -22.71
N LEU A 176 1.46 -6.85 -21.69
CA LEU A 176 1.39 -7.46 -20.36
C LEU A 176 0.82 -6.51 -19.30
N ARG A 177 0.16 -7.09 -18.30
CA ARG A 177 -0.52 -6.42 -17.19
C ARG A 177 0.44 -5.90 -16.12
N TYR A 178 1.71 -6.31 -16.11
CA TYR A 178 2.72 -5.82 -15.15
C TYR A 178 2.91 -4.30 -15.24
N ARG A 179 2.77 -3.74 -16.45
CA ARG A 179 2.82 -2.29 -16.70
C ARG A 179 1.82 -1.50 -15.83
N TYR A 180 0.67 -2.08 -15.51
CA TYR A 180 -0.36 -1.43 -14.72
C TYR A 180 0.04 -1.27 -13.25
N LEU A 181 0.71 -2.30 -12.70
CA LEU A 181 1.23 -2.25 -11.33
C LEU A 181 2.41 -1.30 -11.25
N TYR A 182 3.27 -1.30 -12.27
CA TYR A 182 4.39 -0.38 -12.39
C TYR A 182 3.96 1.08 -12.50
N GLU A 183 3.00 1.37 -13.39
CA GLU A 183 2.42 2.72 -13.57
C GLU A 183 1.75 3.21 -12.28
N PHE A 184 1.04 2.31 -11.58
CA PHE A 184 0.47 2.62 -10.28
C PHE A 184 1.55 3.00 -9.25
N ASP A 185 2.62 2.21 -9.15
CA ASP A 185 3.71 2.46 -8.23
C ASP A 185 4.40 3.80 -8.51
N ARG A 186 4.66 4.09 -9.79
CA ARG A 186 5.22 5.38 -10.20
C ARG A 186 4.33 6.53 -9.73
N CYS A 187 3.03 6.48 -10.06
CA CYS A 187 2.09 7.51 -9.64
C CYS A 187 2.00 7.63 -8.11
N MET A 188 1.99 6.51 -7.37
CA MET A 188 1.96 6.54 -5.90
C MET A 188 3.14 7.32 -5.33
N ASN A 189 4.36 7.09 -5.85
CA ASN A 189 5.56 7.80 -5.39
C ASN A 189 5.59 9.25 -5.87
N GLU A 190 5.16 9.56 -7.09
CA GLU A 190 5.04 10.94 -7.59
C GLU A 190 4.02 11.76 -6.77
N LEU A 191 2.92 11.14 -6.37
CA LEU A 191 1.95 11.73 -5.46
C LEU A 191 2.54 11.96 -4.06
N GLU A 192 3.37 11.03 -3.57
CA GLU A 192 4.05 11.22 -2.28
C GLU A 192 5.02 12.39 -2.35
N GLU A 193 5.83 12.50 -3.42
CA GLU A 193 6.72 13.65 -3.64
C GLU A 193 5.94 14.97 -3.70
N GLN A 194 4.76 14.98 -4.34
CA GLN A 194 3.94 16.18 -4.48
C GLN A 194 3.27 16.62 -3.16
N TYR A 195 2.78 15.68 -2.34
CA TYR A 195 1.94 15.99 -1.17
C TYR A 195 2.62 15.68 0.17
N GLY A 196 3.72 14.95 0.19
CA GLY A 196 4.62 14.72 1.31
C GLY A 196 3.99 14.02 2.52
N TRP A 197 3.06 13.08 2.33
CA TRP A 197 2.34 12.48 3.47
C TRP A 197 3.26 11.69 4.42
N LEU A 198 4.39 11.13 3.94
CA LEU A 198 5.33 10.41 4.80
C LEU A 198 6.02 11.34 5.81
N ASN A 199 6.20 12.62 5.46
CA ASN A 199 6.79 13.64 6.32
C ASN A 199 5.74 14.45 7.12
N THR A 200 4.56 13.87 7.34
CA THR A 200 3.49 14.48 8.15
C THR A 200 3.17 13.60 9.36
N PRO A 201 2.51 14.16 10.41
CA PRO A 201 2.06 13.36 11.54
C PRO A 201 1.26 12.11 11.11
N GLN A 202 1.17 11.14 12.01
CA GLN A 202 0.41 9.91 11.79
C GLN A 202 -0.99 10.20 11.23
N GLY A 203 -1.41 9.40 10.25
CA GLY A 203 -2.74 9.53 9.65
C GLY A 203 -3.86 9.37 10.68
N ASP A 204 -4.85 10.26 10.62
CA ASP A 204 -6.02 10.27 11.49
C ASP A 204 -7.11 9.35 10.92
N ILE A 205 -7.22 8.15 11.49
CA ILE A 205 -8.22 7.14 11.11
C ILE A 205 -9.53 7.49 11.80
N HIS A 206 -10.41 8.16 11.08
CA HIS A 206 -11.68 8.62 11.62
C HIS A 206 -12.84 7.64 11.35
N PHE A 207 -12.67 6.66 10.45
CA PHE A 207 -13.67 5.62 10.20
C PHE A 207 -13.07 4.28 9.78
N THR A 208 -13.48 3.22 10.47
CA THR A 208 -13.27 1.83 10.06
C THR A 208 -14.60 1.08 10.16
N ASN A 209 -15.05 0.52 9.04
CA ASN A 209 -16.29 -0.25 8.97
C ASN A 209 -15.99 -1.71 8.67
N GLN A 210 -16.22 -2.59 9.66
CA GLN A 210 -15.96 -4.02 9.52
C GLN A 210 -16.93 -4.73 8.59
N ILE A 211 -18.18 -4.26 8.48
CA ILE A 211 -19.21 -4.89 7.66
C ILE A 211 -19.00 -4.50 6.21
N ASP A 212 -18.90 -3.19 5.94
CA ASP A 212 -18.70 -2.69 4.58
C ASP A 212 -17.26 -2.85 4.10
N LYS A 213 -16.33 -3.23 4.99
CA LYS A 213 -14.88 -3.37 4.71
C LYS A 213 -14.27 -2.07 4.18
N VAL A 214 -14.68 -0.94 4.75
CA VAL A 214 -14.23 0.40 4.36
C VAL A 214 -13.31 0.98 5.43
N ILE A 215 -12.19 1.55 5.01
CA ILE A 215 -11.26 2.32 5.84
C ILE A 215 -11.17 3.74 5.27
N THR A 216 -11.33 4.75 6.12
CA THR A 216 -11.07 6.15 5.74
C THR A 216 -10.21 6.84 6.77
N PHE A 217 -9.23 7.60 6.28
CA PHE A 217 -8.33 8.38 7.11
C PHE A 217 -7.86 9.63 6.38
N GLU A 218 -7.35 10.60 7.14
CA GLU A 218 -6.73 11.81 6.58
C GLU A 218 -5.24 11.87 6.97
N ARG A 219 -4.37 12.17 6.00
CA ARG A 219 -2.92 12.37 6.22
C ARG A 219 -2.37 13.35 5.19
N GLY A 220 -1.50 14.26 5.61
CA GLY A 220 -0.93 15.27 4.70
C GLY A 220 -1.96 16.13 3.94
N ASN A 221 -3.08 16.48 4.60
CA ASN A 221 -4.22 17.18 3.98
C ASN A 221 -4.87 16.45 2.80
N LEU A 222 -4.65 15.14 2.70
CA LEU A 222 -5.35 14.25 1.80
C LEU A 222 -6.36 13.41 2.56
N LEU A 223 -7.45 13.07 1.89
CA LEU A 223 -8.45 12.12 2.37
C LEU A 223 -8.30 10.82 1.60
N PHE A 224 -8.07 9.72 2.31
CA PHE A 224 -7.91 8.39 1.77
C PHE A 224 -9.17 7.55 2.05
N VAL A 225 -9.64 6.84 1.03
CA VAL A 225 -10.84 5.99 1.09
C VAL A 225 -10.52 4.64 0.46
N PHE A 226 -10.61 3.57 1.24
CA PHE A 226 -10.37 2.21 0.79
C PHE A 226 -11.62 1.37 0.96
N ASN A 227 -12.02 0.64 -0.08
CA ASN A 227 -13.05 -0.40 -0.02
C ASN A 227 -12.43 -1.77 -0.28
N PHE A 228 -12.17 -2.51 0.79
CA PHE A 228 -11.66 -3.89 0.77
C PHE A 228 -12.77 -4.93 0.60
N HIS A 229 -14.02 -4.53 0.41
CA HIS A 229 -15.09 -5.50 0.19
C HIS A 229 -14.84 -6.27 -1.10
N SER A 230 -14.98 -7.59 -1.05
CA SER A 230 -14.69 -8.47 -2.19
C SER A 230 -15.62 -8.29 -3.39
N TRP A 231 -16.88 -7.89 -3.17
CA TRP A 231 -17.91 -7.79 -4.22
C TRP A 231 -18.86 -6.58 -4.12
N LYS A 232 -19.02 -5.95 -2.95
CA LYS A 232 -19.99 -4.87 -2.76
C LYS A 232 -19.39 -3.51 -3.14
N SER A 233 -20.12 -2.78 -3.98
CA SER A 233 -19.84 -1.41 -4.38
C SER A 233 -20.86 -0.46 -3.75
N PHE A 234 -20.47 0.78 -3.48
CA PHE A 234 -21.33 1.75 -2.78
C PHE A 234 -21.43 3.07 -3.55
N ALA A 235 -22.63 3.44 -4.02
CA ALA A 235 -22.86 4.65 -4.85
C ALA A 235 -22.81 5.98 -4.09
N ASP A 236 -23.48 6.06 -2.95
CA ASP A 236 -23.60 7.27 -2.14
C ASP A 236 -22.95 7.09 -0.76
N TYR A 237 -21.75 6.50 -0.71
CA TYR A 237 -21.09 6.21 0.56
C TYR A 237 -20.69 7.51 1.25
N LYS A 238 -21.12 7.69 2.49
CA LYS A 238 -20.72 8.85 3.29
C LYS A 238 -19.28 8.66 3.76
N VAL A 239 -18.43 9.63 3.48
CA VAL A 239 -17.05 9.70 3.95
C VAL A 239 -16.89 10.99 4.73
N GLY A 240 -16.58 10.89 6.02
CA GLY A 240 -16.33 12.07 6.85
C GLY A 240 -15.06 12.81 6.40
N THR A 241 -14.99 14.11 6.61
CA THR A 241 -13.78 14.90 6.34
C THR A 241 -13.69 16.09 7.30
N LYS A 242 -12.47 16.56 7.60
CA LYS A 242 -12.26 17.79 8.38
C LYS A 242 -12.46 19.07 7.57
N HIS A 243 -12.46 18.97 6.25
CA HIS A 243 -12.41 20.12 5.35
C HIS A 243 -13.78 20.49 4.76
N VAL A 244 -14.07 21.79 4.70
CA VAL A 244 -15.28 22.35 4.06
C VAL A 244 -14.90 22.88 2.69
N GLY A 245 -15.47 22.34 1.62
CA GLY A 245 -15.20 22.80 0.25
C GLY A 245 -15.29 21.65 -0.74
N ILE A 246 -14.33 21.60 -1.65
CA ILE A 246 -14.33 20.64 -2.75
C ILE A 246 -13.21 19.62 -2.57
N HIS A 247 -13.56 18.35 -2.75
CA HIS A 247 -12.67 17.21 -2.75
C HIS A 247 -12.54 16.67 -4.18
N ASP A 248 -11.37 16.87 -4.77
CA ASP A 248 -11.05 16.40 -6.12
C ASP A 248 -10.20 15.12 -6.02
N ILE A 249 -10.53 14.11 -6.83
CA ILE A 249 -9.78 12.84 -6.88
C ILE A 249 -8.41 13.11 -7.51
N ILE A 250 -7.35 12.72 -6.81
CA ILE A 250 -5.96 12.82 -7.30
C ILE A 250 -5.32 11.46 -7.57
N LEU A 251 -5.87 10.40 -6.98
CA LEU A 251 -5.50 9.02 -7.28
C LEU A 251 -6.73 8.13 -7.20
N ASN A 252 -6.91 7.29 -8.22
CA ASN A 252 -7.99 6.32 -8.31
C ASN A 252 -7.43 4.99 -8.80
N THR A 253 -7.41 3.99 -7.92
CA THR A 253 -6.85 2.68 -8.28
C THR A 253 -7.69 1.94 -9.32
N ASP A 254 -8.96 2.30 -9.52
CA ASP A 254 -9.83 1.71 -10.55
C ASP A 254 -9.60 2.34 -11.94
N ASN A 255 -8.69 3.31 -12.09
CA ASN A 255 -8.36 3.87 -13.39
C ASN A 255 -7.78 2.79 -14.33
N LYS A 256 -8.17 2.81 -15.61
CA LYS A 256 -7.70 1.88 -16.63
C LYS A 256 -6.19 1.90 -16.83
N LYS A 257 -5.53 3.05 -16.60
CA LYS A 257 -4.06 3.15 -16.65
C LYS A 257 -3.35 2.29 -15.60
N PHE A 258 -4.08 1.90 -14.55
CA PHE A 258 -3.64 0.99 -13.51
C PHE A 258 -4.30 -0.39 -13.62
N GLY A 259 -4.92 -0.73 -14.75
CA GLY A 259 -5.59 -2.02 -14.93
C GLY A 259 -6.89 -2.17 -14.15
N GLY A 260 -7.52 -1.06 -13.75
CA GLY A 260 -8.87 -1.05 -13.19
C GLY A 260 -9.96 -0.94 -14.27
N PHE A 261 -11.22 -0.88 -13.86
CA PHE A 261 -12.37 -0.90 -14.77
C PHE A 261 -12.76 0.48 -15.32
N GLY A 262 -12.27 1.56 -14.72
CA GLY A 262 -12.61 2.93 -15.08
C GLY A 262 -14.06 3.28 -14.77
N ARG A 263 -14.56 2.83 -13.61
CA ARG A 263 -15.97 3.04 -13.20
C ARG A 263 -16.23 4.42 -12.60
N ILE A 264 -15.17 5.15 -12.25
CA ILE A 264 -15.24 6.44 -11.57
C ILE A 264 -14.84 7.54 -12.56
N ASP A 265 -15.68 8.56 -12.67
CA ASP A 265 -15.36 9.79 -13.40
C ASP A 265 -14.57 10.73 -12.48
N GLU A 266 -13.27 10.85 -12.74
CA GLU A 266 -12.33 11.69 -11.97
C GLU A 266 -12.59 13.20 -12.16
N SER A 267 -13.40 13.61 -13.14
CA SER A 267 -13.81 15.01 -13.30
C SER A 267 -14.94 15.43 -12.35
N CYS A 268 -15.59 14.46 -11.71
CA CYS A 268 -16.64 14.71 -10.74
C CYS A 268 -16.09 15.37 -9.48
N ARG A 269 -16.66 16.53 -9.11
CA ARG A 269 -16.28 17.27 -7.91
C ARG A 269 -17.14 16.85 -6.73
N HIS A 270 -16.50 16.59 -5.59
CA HIS A 270 -17.19 16.12 -4.39
C HIS A 270 -17.29 17.26 -3.39
N PHE A 271 -18.50 17.78 -3.19
CA PHE A 271 -18.72 18.91 -2.28
C PHE A 271 -19.00 18.40 -0.87
N SER A 272 -18.27 18.95 0.12
CA SER A 272 -18.54 18.68 1.53
C SER A 272 -19.92 19.19 1.93
N GLN A 273 -20.64 18.40 2.72
CA GLN A 273 -21.92 18.75 3.29
C GLN A 273 -21.84 18.76 4.82
N PRO A 274 -22.49 19.72 5.49
CA PRO A 274 -22.53 19.75 6.94
C PRO A 274 -23.32 18.54 7.47
N GLY A 275 -22.78 17.87 8.48
CA GLY A 275 -23.44 16.77 9.15
C GLY A 275 -22.46 15.86 9.86
N ARG A 276 -22.74 15.57 11.13
CA ARG A 276 -21.87 14.71 11.93
C ARG A 276 -21.89 13.28 11.42
N PHE A 277 -20.75 12.77 10.96
CA PHE A 277 -20.57 11.40 10.52
C PHE A 277 -19.14 10.94 10.80
N ALA A 278 -18.98 9.74 11.38
CA ALA A 278 -17.67 9.13 11.64
C ALA A 278 -16.65 10.10 12.27
N ASN A 279 -17.03 10.74 13.39
CA ASN A 279 -16.22 11.72 14.13
C ASN A 279 -15.78 12.96 13.34
N ARG A 280 -16.47 13.29 12.25
CA ARG A 280 -16.29 14.51 11.46
C ARG A 280 -17.58 15.30 11.40
N ASP A 281 -17.47 16.62 11.28
CA ASP A 281 -18.61 17.53 11.16
C ASP A 281 -19.03 17.81 9.71
N GLN A 282 -18.21 17.36 8.76
CA GLN A 282 -18.49 17.39 7.33
C GLN A 282 -18.38 15.98 6.75
N PHE A 283 -19.11 15.74 5.66
CA PHE A 283 -18.95 14.53 4.86
C PHE A 283 -19.09 14.81 3.36
N ILE A 284 -18.47 13.98 2.54
CA ILE A 284 -18.74 13.88 1.11
C ILE A 284 -19.49 12.57 0.82
N LYS A 285 -20.17 12.50 -0.32
CA LYS A 285 -20.73 11.26 -0.84
C LYS A 285 -19.89 10.78 -2.01
N VAL A 286 -19.47 9.53 -1.98
CA VAL A 286 -18.53 8.98 -2.96
C VAL A 286 -19.08 7.67 -3.51
N TYR A 287 -18.95 7.49 -4.83
CA TYR A 287 -19.04 6.16 -5.43
C TYR A 287 -17.72 5.42 -5.21
N ILE A 288 -17.74 4.39 -4.36
CA ILE A 288 -16.57 3.56 -4.06
C ILE A 288 -16.84 2.10 -4.45
N PRO A 289 -16.35 1.66 -5.62
CA PRO A 289 -16.47 0.27 -6.06
C PRO A 289 -15.73 -0.70 -5.16
N ASN A 290 -16.07 -1.99 -5.25
CA ASN A 290 -15.35 -3.07 -4.57
C ASN A 290 -13.86 -3.08 -4.97
N ARG A 291 -12.98 -3.43 -4.02
CA ARG A 291 -11.52 -3.49 -4.19
C ARG A 291 -10.93 -2.25 -4.87
N THR A 292 -11.27 -1.07 -4.36
CA THR A 292 -10.81 0.22 -4.89
C THR A 292 -10.31 1.11 -3.76
N ALA A 293 -9.32 1.94 -4.06
CA ALA A 293 -8.89 3.04 -3.22
C ALA A 293 -8.93 4.37 -3.99
N LEU A 294 -9.35 5.42 -3.29
CA LEU A 294 -9.39 6.79 -3.77
C LEU A 294 -8.62 7.69 -2.82
N VAL A 295 -7.89 8.64 -3.39
CA VAL A 295 -7.23 9.71 -2.65
C VAL A 295 -7.76 11.03 -3.17
N PHE A 296 -8.20 11.88 -2.26
CA PHE A 296 -8.74 13.19 -2.56
C PHE A 296 -7.80 14.26 -2.03
N LYS A 297 -7.58 15.30 -2.83
CA LYS A 297 -7.09 16.59 -2.32
C LYS A 297 -8.27 17.47 -1.97
N TYR A 298 -8.04 18.34 -1.02
CA TYR A 298 -8.95 19.42 -0.69
C TYR A 298 -8.58 20.71 -1.44
N SER A 299 -9.60 21.44 -1.88
CA SER A 299 -9.50 22.84 -2.33
C SER A 299 -10.66 23.64 -1.74
N ASP A 300 -10.36 24.86 -1.27
CA ASP A 300 -11.35 25.85 -0.84
C ASP A 300 -12.36 26.17 -1.97
#